data_AF-T2I9C2-F1
#
_entry.id   AF-T2I9C2-F1
#
_cell.length_a   1.000
_cell.length_b   1.000
_cell.length_c   1.000
_cell.angle_alpha   90.00
_cell.angle_beta   90.00
_cell.angle_gamma   90.00
#
_symmetry.space_group_name_H-M   'P 1'
#
loop_
_entity.id
_entity.type
_entity.pdbx_description
1 polymer ?
#
loop_
_entity_poly.entity_id
_entity_poly.type
_entity_poly.pdbx_seq_one_letter_code
_entity_poly.pdbx_strand_id
1 'polypeptide(L)'
;MDNLEFYRSVIQSLLTAYAAVPIANGTIDCYTVFDTKQDHYQVMNVGWDGYRRVYGCVLHIDIKQEKIWIEQNMTEMRIAQELLKQGVSKEDIVLGFQSPEIRQYTDYAVV
;
A
#
# COMPACT_ATOMS: atom_id res chain seq x y z
N MET A 1 18.17 8.70 -6.77
CA MET A 1 18.08 9.24 -5.39
C MET A 1 16.83 10.08 -5.20
N ASP A 2 16.59 11.10 -6.01
CA ASP A 2 15.40 11.97 -5.87
C ASP A 2 14.07 11.23 -6.03
N ASN A 3 13.96 10.29 -6.98
CA ASN A 3 12.74 9.50 -7.18
C ASN A 3 12.44 8.55 -6.01
N LEU A 4 13.46 8.00 -5.35
CA LEU A 4 13.26 7.08 -4.23
C LEU A 4 12.67 7.81 -3.03
N GLU A 5 13.26 8.95 -2.64
CA GLU A 5 12.73 9.77 -1.55
C GLU A 5 11.33 10.31 -1.87
N PHE A 6 11.07 10.65 -3.14
CA PHE A 6 9.74 11.01 -3.61
C PHE A 6 8.74 9.85 -3.41
N TYR A 7 9.04 8.63 -3.88
CA TYR A 7 8.15 7.47 -3.69
C TYR A 7 7.92 7.16 -2.21
N ARG A 8 8.97 7.19 -1.39
CA ARG A 8 8.88 7.01 0.07
C ARG A 8 7.91 8.00 0.69
N SER A 9 8.02 9.27 0.31
CA SER A 9 7.15 10.35 0.80
C SER A 9 5.70 10.13 0.39
N VAL A 10 5.46 9.85 -0.90
CA VAL A 10 4.11 9.58 -1.46
C VAL A 10 3.46 8.39 -0.76
N ILE A 11 4.17 7.27 -0.60
CA ILE A 11 3.65 6.06 0.02
C ILE A 11 3.33 6.29 1.50
N GLN A 12 4.26 6.87 2.26
CA GLN A 12 4.05 7.12 3.69
C GLN A 12 2.89 8.09 3.92
N SER A 13 2.77 9.14 3.10
CA SER A 13 1.66 10.09 3.16
C SER A 13 0.32 9.41 2.87
N LEU A 14 0.24 8.63 1.79
CA LEU A 14 -0.97 7.87 1.42
C LEU A 14 -1.42 6.93 2.54
N LEU A 15 -0.51 6.12 3.07
CA LEU A 15 -0.84 5.12 4.09
C LEU A 15 -1.15 5.76 5.45
N THR A 16 -0.47 6.86 5.81
CA THR A 16 -0.77 7.61 7.03
C THR A 16 -2.15 8.26 6.94
N ALA A 17 -2.49 8.85 5.80
CA ALA A 17 -3.81 9.43 5.58
C ALA A 17 -4.92 8.38 5.66
N TYR A 18 -4.69 7.19 5.11
CA TYR A 18 -5.63 6.07 5.24
C TYR A 18 -5.79 5.62 6.71
N ALA A 19 -4.68 5.41 7.43
CA ALA A 19 -4.71 4.93 8.81
C ALA A 19 -5.34 5.93 9.80
N ALA A 20 -5.33 7.23 9.47
CA ALA A 20 -5.95 8.27 10.29
C ALA A 20 -7.48 8.21 10.30
N VAL A 21 -8.12 7.47 9.38
CA VAL A 21 -9.57 7.32 9.33
C VAL A 21 -10.03 6.32 10.40
N PRO A 22 -10.87 6.73 11.36
CA PRO A 22 -11.35 5.82 12.42
C PRO A 22 -12.21 4.69 11.86
N ILE A 23 -12.04 3.50 12.42
CA ILE A 23 -12.90 2.36 12.08
C ILE A 23 -14.22 2.51 12.85
N ALA A 24 -15.34 2.46 12.12
CA ALA A 24 -16.67 2.76 12.67
C ALA A 24 -17.16 1.73 13.71
N ASN A 25 -16.65 0.50 13.66
CA ASN A 25 -17.13 -0.62 14.47
C ASN A 25 -15.97 -1.31 15.21
N GLY A 26 -16.26 -1.81 16.41
CA GLY A 26 -15.30 -2.54 17.24
C GLY A 26 -14.28 -1.63 17.94
N THR A 27 -13.35 -2.27 18.64
CA THR A 27 -12.17 -1.63 19.25
C THR A 27 -10.96 -2.09 18.47
N ILE A 28 -10.69 -1.40 17.37
CA ILE A 28 -9.67 -1.79 16.39
C ILE A 28 -8.74 -0.61 16.17
N ASP A 29 -7.46 -0.82 16.43
CA ASP A 29 -6.41 0.10 16.09
C ASP A 29 -6.07 -0.07 14.60
N CYS A 30 -6.01 1.06 13.88
CA CYS A 30 -5.52 1.15 12.52
C CYS A 30 -4.21 1.95 12.57
N TYR A 31 -3.10 1.32 12.24
CA TYR A 31 -1.79 1.97 12.35
C TYR A 31 -0.85 1.57 11.22
N THR A 32 0.16 2.41 10.99
CA THR A 32 1.18 2.20 9.97
C THR A 32 2.38 1.43 10.51
N VAL A 33 3.00 0.62 9.65
CA VAL A 33 4.29 -0.05 9.91
C VAL A 33 5.20 0.26 8.74
N PHE A 34 6.21 1.09 8.97
CA PHE A 34 7.14 1.54 7.94
C PHE A 34 8.55 1.05 8.24
N ASP A 35 9.10 0.24 7.33
CA ASP A 35 10.52 -0.09 7.28
C ASP A 35 11.16 0.67 6.12
N THR A 36 11.75 1.82 6.42
CA THR A 36 12.43 2.67 5.43
C THR A 36 13.82 2.16 5.05
N LYS A 37 14.35 1.13 5.74
CA LYS A 37 15.64 0.52 5.40
C LYS A 37 15.48 -0.57 4.36
N GLN A 38 14.38 -1.32 4.44
CA GLN A 38 14.05 -2.41 3.52
C GLN A 38 12.93 -2.02 2.54
N ASP A 39 12.41 -0.80 2.65
CA ASP A 39 11.36 -0.23 1.81
C ASP A 39 10.05 -1.04 1.80
N HIS A 40 9.59 -1.42 3.00
CA HIS A 40 8.30 -2.09 3.23
C HIS A 40 7.35 -1.18 4.01
N TYR A 41 6.14 -0.96 3.48
CA TYR A 41 5.17 -0.03 4.06
C TYR A 41 3.79 -0.67 4.16
N GLN A 42 3.25 -0.72 5.38
CA GLN A 42 2.01 -1.43 5.66
C GLN A 42 1.03 -0.59 6.48
N VAL A 43 -0.25 -0.91 6.36
CA VAL A 43 -1.30 -0.54 7.32
C VAL A 43 -1.85 -1.82 7.94
N MET A 44 -1.89 -1.86 9.27
CA MET A 44 -2.37 -2.98 10.04
C MET A 44 -3.65 -2.62 10.79
N ASN A 45 -4.61 -3.54 10.78
CA ASN A 45 -5.73 -3.52 11.69
C ASN A 45 -5.51 -4.52 12.81
N VAL A 46 -5.59 -4.06 14.05
CA VAL A 46 -5.35 -4.88 15.24
C VAL A 46 -6.34 -4.53 16.33
N GLY A 47 -7.16 -5.50 16.75
CA GLY A 47 -8.13 -5.27 17.81
C GLY A 47 -9.20 -6.34 17.87
N TRP A 48 -10.40 -5.95 18.29
CA TRP A 48 -11.52 -6.84 18.49
C TRP A 48 -12.81 -6.23 17.95
N ASP A 49 -13.62 -7.07 17.32
CA ASP A 49 -14.98 -6.77 16.91
C ASP A 49 -15.91 -7.74 17.63
N GLY A 50 -16.44 -7.34 18.78
CA GLY A 50 -17.08 -8.24 19.73
C GLY A 50 -16.13 -9.36 20.16
N TYR A 51 -16.49 -10.62 19.85
CA TYR A 51 -15.68 -11.80 20.15
C TYR A 51 -14.71 -12.19 19.02
N ARG A 52 -14.73 -11.48 17.90
CA ARG A 52 -13.87 -11.77 16.74
C ARG A 52 -12.56 -11.00 16.85
N ARG A 53 -11.44 -11.72 16.80
CA ARG A 53 -10.12 -11.10 16.67
C ARG A 53 -10.00 -10.45 15.29
N VAL A 54 -9.60 -9.19 15.26
CA VAL A 54 -9.20 -8.49 14.05
C VAL A 54 -7.68 -8.36 14.07
N TYR A 55 -7.03 -8.98 13.08
CA TYR A 55 -5.59 -8.94 12.90
C TYR A 55 -5.25 -9.18 11.44
N GLY A 56 -4.69 -8.18 10.76
CA GLY A 56 -4.28 -8.35 9.37
C GLY A 56 -3.75 -7.07 8.72
N CYS A 57 -2.98 -7.27 7.67
CA CYS A 57 -2.48 -6.21 6.80
C CYS A 57 -3.56 -5.80 5.80
N VAL A 58 -3.94 -4.52 5.84
CA VAL A 58 -5.03 -3.96 5.02
C VAL A 58 -4.48 -3.42 3.70
N LEU A 59 -3.32 -2.75 3.76
CA LEU A 59 -2.59 -2.20 2.63
C LEU A 59 -1.12 -2.56 2.80
N HIS A 60 -0.49 -3.05 1.74
CA HIS A 60 0.95 -3.33 1.72
C HIS A 60 1.54 -2.81 0.41
N ILE A 61 2.50 -1.90 0.52
CA ILE A 61 3.26 -1.33 -0.58
C ILE A 61 4.76 -1.51 -0.30
N ASP A 62 5.50 -1.99 -1.29
CA ASP A 62 6.96 -2.06 -1.27
C ASP A 62 7.58 -1.08 -2.28
N ILE A 63 8.86 -0.73 -2.11
CA ILE A 63 9.69 -0.20 -3.19
C ILE A 63 10.76 -1.23 -3.52
N LYS A 64 10.74 -1.79 -4.74
CA LYS A 64 11.71 -2.79 -5.20
C LYS A 64 12.18 -2.43 -6.60
N GLN A 65 13.50 -2.46 -6.82
CA GLN A 65 14.12 -2.12 -8.11
C GLN A 65 13.61 -0.76 -8.64
N GLU A 66 13.58 0.24 -7.76
CA GLU A 66 13.11 1.61 -8.04
C GLU A 66 11.63 1.70 -8.52
N LYS A 67 10.81 0.68 -8.25
CA LYS A 67 9.38 0.65 -8.57
C LYS A 67 8.54 0.46 -7.31
N ILE A 68 7.33 1.01 -7.32
CA ILE A 68 6.34 0.85 -6.27
C ILE A 68 5.54 -0.43 -6.55
N TRP A 69 5.57 -1.37 -5.61
CA TRP A 69 4.82 -2.61 -5.70
C TRP A 69 3.64 -2.58 -4.76
N ILE A 70 2.42 -2.76 -5.30
CA ILE A 70 1.22 -2.92 -4.48
C ILE A 70 1.07 -4.42 -4.21
N GLU A 71 1.42 -4.84 -3.00
CA GLU A 71 1.44 -6.26 -2.59
C GLU A 71 0.09 -6.72 -2.03
N GLN A 72 -0.64 -5.82 -1.38
CA GLN A 72 -1.96 -6.10 -0.82
C GLN A 72 -2.83 -4.85 -0.85
N ASN A 73 -4.11 -5.04 -1.17
CA ASN A 73 -5.15 -4.02 -1.00
C ASN A 73 -6.48 -4.68 -0.64
N MET A 74 -6.85 -4.63 0.64
CA MET A 74 -8.12 -5.13 1.16
C MET A 74 -9.22 -4.05 1.19
N THR A 75 -9.10 -3.02 0.35
CA THR A 75 -10.00 -1.87 0.34
C THR A 75 -10.53 -1.62 -1.07
N GLU A 76 -11.60 -0.84 -1.18
CA GLU A 76 -12.11 -0.32 -2.46
C GLU A 76 -11.26 0.84 -3.03
N MET A 77 -10.23 1.29 -2.29
CA MET A 77 -9.35 2.36 -2.75
C MET A 77 -8.56 1.89 -3.95
N ARG A 78 -8.59 2.66 -5.04
CA ARG A 78 -7.78 2.38 -6.23
C ARG A 78 -6.37 2.91 -6.02
N ILE A 79 -5.58 2.26 -5.16
CA ILE A 79 -4.23 2.70 -4.75
C ILE A 79 -3.36 3.12 -5.93
N ALA A 80 -3.31 2.32 -6.99
CA ALA A 80 -2.54 2.66 -8.19
C ALA A 80 -2.98 4.00 -8.80
N GLN A 81 -4.28 4.30 -8.83
CA GLN A 81 -4.79 5.59 -9.32
C GLN A 81 -4.45 6.75 -8.39
N GLU A 82 -4.47 6.53 -7.06
CA GLU A 82 -4.04 7.54 -6.09
C GLU A 82 -2.54 7.86 -6.23
N LEU A 83 -1.70 6.87 -6.54
CA LEU A 83 -0.29 7.09 -6.85
C LEU A 83 -0.10 7.91 -8.14
N LEU A 84 -0.86 7.61 -9.20
CA LEU A 84 -0.84 8.39 -10.44
C LEU A 84 -1.22 9.87 -10.20
N LYS A 85 -2.25 10.12 -9.39
CA LYS A 85 -2.67 11.49 -9.03
C LYS A 85 -1.58 12.27 -8.29
N GLN A 86 -0.71 11.57 -7.56
CA GLN A 86 0.43 12.17 -6.87
C GLN A 86 1.68 12.30 -7.75
N GLY A 87 1.60 11.93 -9.03
CA GLY A 87 2.68 12.14 -10.01
C GLY A 87 3.58 10.93 -10.22
N VAL A 88 3.25 9.76 -9.68
CA VAL A 88 3.98 8.51 -9.99
C VAL A 88 3.63 8.06 -11.40
N SER A 89 4.63 7.66 -12.20
CA SER A 89 4.39 7.08 -13.53
C SER A 89 3.74 5.70 -13.41
N LYS A 90 2.83 5.37 -14.33
CA LYS A 90 2.26 4.01 -14.44
C LYS A 90 3.33 2.93 -14.65
N GLU A 91 4.45 3.31 -15.27
CA GLU A 91 5.60 2.45 -15.56
C GLU A 91 6.45 2.17 -14.32
N ASP A 92 6.21 2.90 -13.22
CA ASP A 92 6.88 2.70 -11.94
C ASP A 92 6.01 1.94 -10.94
N ILE A 93 4.77 1.59 -11.31
CA ILE A 93 3.83 0.88 -10.44
C ILE A 93 3.73 -0.57 -10.91
N VAL A 94 3.88 -1.52 -9.99
CA VAL A 94 3.68 -2.95 -10.22
C VAL A 94 2.52 -3.43 -9.36
N LEU A 95 1.60 -4.18 -9.96
CA LEU A 95 0.53 -4.86 -9.22
C LEU A 95 1.09 -6.19 -8.69
N GLY A 96 1.76 -6.15 -7.52
CA GLY A 96 2.43 -7.30 -6.90
C GLY A 96 1.48 -8.45 -6.58
N PHE A 97 0.25 -8.14 -6.16
CA PHE A 97 -0.81 -9.14 -5.92
C PHE A 97 -1.30 -9.86 -7.19
N GLN A 98 -0.98 -9.36 -8.38
CA GLN A 98 -1.25 -10.08 -9.64
C GLN A 98 -0.10 -11.04 -9.95
N SER A 99 -0.45 -12.24 -10.41
CA SER A 99 0.54 -13.21 -10.85
C SER A 99 1.41 -12.64 -11.99
N PRO A 100 2.72 -12.98 -12.07
CA PRO A 100 3.63 -12.41 -13.06
C PRO A 100 3.11 -12.48 -14.50
N GLU A 101 2.52 -13.61 -14.88
CA GLU A 101 1.98 -13.86 -16.23
C GLU A 101 0.82 -12.93 -16.61
N ILE A 102 0.06 -12.43 -15.62
CA ILE A 102 -1.10 -11.56 -15.84
C ILE A 102 -0.67 -10.10 -15.96
N ARG A 103 0.47 -9.70 -15.38
CA ARG A 103 0.89 -8.29 -15.32
C ARG A 103 1.06 -7.66 -16.71
N GLN A 104 1.45 -8.44 -17.71
CA GLN A 104 1.55 -7.99 -19.11
C GLN A 104 0.21 -7.52 -19.72
N TYR A 105 -0.91 -7.97 -19.16
CA TYR A 105 -2.26 -7.58 -19.59
C TYR A 105 -2.83 -6.43 -18.75
N THR A 106 -2.00 -5.82 -17.88
CA THR A 106 -2.36 -4.65 -17.09
C THR A 106 -1.73 -3.39 -17.71
N ASP A 107 -2.26 -2.22 -17.38
CA ASP A 107 -1.71 -0.94 -17.83
C ASP A 107 -0.45 -0.48 -17.03
N TYR A 108 0.08 -1.37 -16.19
CA TYR A 108 1.15 -1.11 -15.22
C TYR A 108 2.43 -1.90 -15.56
N ALA A 109 3.49 -1.70 -14.80
CA ALA A 109 4.75 -2.38 -15.03
C ALA A 109 4.68 -3.90 -14.75
N VAL A 110 5.46 -4.67 -15.54
CA VAL A 110 5.34 -6.14 -15.60
C VAL A 110 6.27 -6.90 -14.64
N VAL A 111 7.44 -6.34 -14.34
CA VAL A 111 8.60 -6.92 -13.60
C VAL A 111 8.53 -8.40 -13.22
#